data_AF-A0A447KSA6-F1
#
_entry.id   AF-A0A447KSA6-F1
#
_cell.length_a   1.000
_cell.length_b   1.000
_cell.length_c   1.000
_cell.angle_alpha   90.00
_cell.angle_beta   90.00
_cell.angle_gamma   90.00
#
_symmetry.space_group_name_H-M   'P 1'
#
loop_
_entity.id
_entity.type
_entity.pdbx_description
1 polymer ?
#
loop_
_entity_poly.entity_id
_entity_poly.type
_entity_poly.pdbx_seq_one_letter_code
_entity_poly.pdbx_strand_id
1 'polypeptide(L)'
;MSIKTQLRRRETANDSHLPVNLHPLLRRLYAQRGVQGEQELERSVKGMLPWQLLDGIDAAVDILQQALADGRRIMIVGDFDADGATSTALTVLALRSMGGNNVQYLVPNRF
;
A
#
# COMPACT_ATOMS: atom_id res chain seq x y z
N MET A 1 39.57 13.95 -21.10
CA MET A 1 39.23 14.65 -19.85
C MET A 1 39.16 13.62 -18.72
N SER A 2 39.95 13.79 -17.66
CA SER A 2 39.91 12.89 -16.49
C SER A 2 38.80 13.34 -15.56
N ILE A 3 37.80 12.48 -15.31
CA ILE A 3 36.74 12.77 -14.34
C ILE A 3 37.35 12.63 -12.95
N LYS A 4 37.53 13.75 -12.24
CA LYS A 4 37.94 13.77 -10.83
C LYS A 4 36.70 13.53 -9.95
N THR A 5 36.62 12.36 -9.32
CA THR A 5 35.64 12.11 -8.26
C THR A 5 35.96 12.99 -7.05
N GLN A 6 35.04 13.88 -6.69
CA GLN A 6 35.12 14.70 -5.47
C GLN A 6 34.09 14.20 -4.46
N LEU A 7 34.53 13.88 -3.25
CA LEU A 7 33.63 13.64 -2.13
C LEU A 7 33.04 14.99 -1.69
N ARG A 8 31.72 15.11 -1.74
CA ARG A 8 30.99 16.28 -1.24
C ARG A 8 30.01 15.85 -0.16
N ARG A 9 29.94 16.62 0.92
CA ARG A 9 28.91 16.44 1.94
C ARG A 9 27.59 16.94 1.38
N ARG A 10 26.55 16.10 1.42
CA ARG A 10 25.19 16.50 1.02
C ARG A 10 24.70 17.58 1.98
N GLU A 11 24.11 18.64 1.43
CA GLU A 11 23.50 19.71 2.22
C GLU A 11 22.43 19.13 3.15
N THR A 12 22.34 19.71 4.35
CA THR A 12 21.32 19.34 5.33
C THR A 12 20.00 19.96 4.92
N ALA A 13 18.99 19.12 4.71
CA ALA A 13 17.62 19.60 4.53
C ALA A 13 17.16 20.34 5.79
N ASN A 14 16.32 21.36 5.61
CA ASN A 14 15.64 22.00 6.73
C ASN A 14 14.77 20.96 7.43
N ASP A 15 14.90 20.81 8.74
CA ASP A 15 14.15 19.86 9.57
C ASP A 15 13.30 20.56 10.64
N SER A 16 13.15 21.89 10.56
CA SER A 16 12.42 22.72 11.53
C SER A 16 10.93 22.40 11.61
N HIS A 17 10.36 21.82 10.54
CA HIS A 17 8.96 21.42 10.45
C HIS A 17 8.67 20.06 11.11
N LEU A 18 9.71 19.32 11.51
CA LEU A 18 9.56 18.02 12.16
C LEU A 18 9.54 18.13 13.69
N PRO A 19 8.84 17.22 14.39
CA PRO A 19 8.71 17.26 15.84
C PRO A 19 10.06 17.33 16.58
N VAL A 20 10.14 18.24 17.55
CA VAL A 20 11.36 18.51 18.33
C VAL A 20 11.75 17.37 19.27
N ASN A 21 10.81 16.50 19.61
CA ASN A 21 11.02 15.30 20.43
C ASN A 21 11.70 14.15 19.67
N LEU A 22 11.79 14.22 18.33
CA LEU A 22 12.53 13.25 17.53
C LEU A 22 14.03 13.44 17.72
N HIS A 23 14.77 12.33 17.77
CA HIS A 23 16.23 12.36 17.82
C HIS A 23 16.79 13.18 16.63
N PRO A 24 17.81 14.04 16.82
CA PRO A 24 18.33 14.92 15.75
C PRO A 24 18.72 14.19 14.47
N LEU A 25 19.27 12.98 14.60
CA LEU A 25 19.58 12.13 13.44
C LEU A 25 18.33 11.73 12.65
N LEU A 26 17.23 11.37 13.34
CA LEU A 26 15.98 10.99 12.69
C LEU A 26 15.33 12.18 11.99
N ARG A 27 15.31 13.37 12.62
CA ARG A 27 14.82 14.61 12.00
C ARG A 27 15.54 14.91 10.69
N ARG A 28 16.88 14.87 10.71
CA ARG A 28 17.70 15.04 9.52
C ARG A 28 17.40 13.98 8.44
N LEU A 29 17.26 12.71 8.82
CA LEU A 29 17.00 11.61 7.88
C LEU A 29 15.60 11.69 7.25
N TYR A 30 14.58 12.12 7.99
CA TYR A 30 13.23 12.30 7.49
C TYR A 30 13.12 13.52 6.57
N ALA A 31 13.68 14.65 6.98
CA ALA A 31 13.74 15.84 6.13
C ALA A 31 14.45 15.55 4.80
N GLN A 32 15.54 14.78 4.82
CA GLN A 32 16.24 14.34 3.60
C GLN A 32 15.46 13.35 2.73
N ARG A 33 14.45 12.67 3.28
CA ARG A 33 13.54 11.79 2.54
C ARG A 33 12.29 12.51 2.02
N GLY A 34 12.19 13.82 2.24
CA GLY A 34 11.06 14.63 1.79
C GLY A 34 9.86 14.58 2.74
N VAL A 35 10.01 14.06 3.96
CA VAL A 35 8.93 14.07 4.95
C VAL A 35 8.59 15.50 5.32
N GLN A 36 7.33 15.92 5.16
CA GLN A 36 6.91 17.32 5.35
C GLN A 36 6.22 17.60 6.70
N GLY A 37 5.91 16.57 7.48
CA GLY A 37 5.23 16.74 8.76
C GLY A 37 5.17 15.49 9.61
N GLU A 38 4.68 15.64 10.84
CA GLU A 38 4.49 14.54 11.78
C GLU A 38 3.47 13.51 11.28
N GLN A 39 2.46 13.96 10.53
CA GLN A 39 1.39 13.10 10.02
C GLN A 39 1.93 12.00 9.09
N GLU A 40 2.98 12.29 8.32
CA GLU A 40 3.65 11.33 7.44
C GLU A 40 4.51 10.30 8.20
N LEU A 41 4.69 10.49 9.51
CA LEU A 41 5.37 9.55 10.39
C LEU A 41 4.42 8.56 11.06
N GLU A 42 3.10 8.69 10.86
CA GLU A 42 2.11 7.71 11.29
C GLU A 42 2.28 6.40 10.53
N ARG A 43 2.37 5.29 11.25
CA ARG A 43 2.66 3.96 10.69
C ARG A 43 1.55 2.95 10.93
N SER A 44 0.58 3.30 11.76
CA SER A 44 -0.60 2.48 11.99
C SER A 44 -1.59 2.63 10.85
N VAL A 45 -2.63 1.78 10.86
CA VAL A 45 -3.74 1.81 9.91
C VAL A 45 -4.44 3.18 9.89
N LYS A 46 -4.34 3.98 10.95
CA LYS A 46 -4.89 5.34 11.00
C LYS A 46 -4.27 6.30 9.97
N GLY A 47 -3.03 6.06 9.58
CA GLY A 47 -2.33 6.86 8.57
C GLY A 47 -2.60 6.41 7.13
N MET A 48 -3.36 5.33 6.92
CA MET A 48 -3.72 4.90 5.57
C MET A 48 -4.69 5.88 4.93
N LEU A 49 -4.56 6.07 3.61
CA LEU A 49 -5.50 6.86 2.85
C LEU A 49 -6.91 6.22 2.91
N PRO A 50 -7.98 7.04 2.94
CA PRO A 50 -9.34 6.54 2.88
C PRO A 50 -9.56 5.70 1.61
N TRP A 51 -10.19 4.53 1.74
CA TRP A 51 -10.48 3.65 0.61
C TRP A 51 -11.41 4.30 -0.42
N GLN A 52 -12.19 5.30 -0.04
CA GLN A 52 -13.07 6.09 -0.91
C GLN A 52 -12.30 6.86 -2.00
N LEU A 53 -10.98 7.00 -1.87
CA LEU A 53 -10.13 7.61 -2.88
C LEU A 53 -9.74 6.64 -4.00
N LEU A 54 -10.04 5.34 -3.85
CA LEU A 54 -9.83 4.36 -4.92
C LEU A 54 -10.83 4.61 -6.05
N ASP A 55 -10.31 4.80 -7.26
CA ASP A 55 -11.14 5.04 -8.43
C ASP A 55 -12.08 3.85 -8.68
N GLY A 56 -13.35 4.14 -8.94
CA GLY A 56 -14.39 3.14 -9.20
C GLY A 56 -14.81 2.26 -8.03
N ILE A 57 -14.41 2.59 -6.79
CA ILE A 57 -14.63 1.69 -5.63
C ILE A 57 -16.10 1.41 -5.34
N ASP A 58 -16.98 2.41 -5.42
CA ASP A 58 -18.41 2.23 -5.15
C ASP A 58 -19.03 1.24 -6.14
N ALA A 59 -18.76 1.41 -7.43
CA ALA A 59 -19.25 0.50 -8.47
C ALA A 59 -18.71 -0.93 -8.30
N ALA A 60 -17.44 -1.07 -7.89
CA ALA A 60 -16.85 -2.38 -7.61
C ALA A 60 -17.52 -3.07 -6.41
N VAL A 61 -17.81 -2.31 -5.34
CA VAL A 61 -18.51 -2.81 -4.15
C VAL A 61 -19.92 -3.26 -4.53
N ASP A 62 -20.67 -2.49 -5.32
CA ASP A 62 -22.02 -2.85 -5.76
C ASP A 62 -22.02 -4.18 -6.55
N ILE A 63 -21.06 -4.35 -7.48
CA ILE A 63 -20.91 -5.59 -8.26
C ILE A 63 -20.63 -6.78 -7.34
N LEU A 64 -19.71 -6.63 -6.38
CA LEU A 64 -19.35 -7.71 -5.46
C LEU A 64 -20.49 -8.05 -4.50
N GLN A 65 -21.18 -7.04 -3.98
CA GLN A 65 -22.32 -7.20 -3.08
C GLN A 65 -23.46 -7.94 -3.78
N GLN A 66 -23.80 -7.56 -5.02
CA GLN A 66 -24.80 -8.28 -5.81
C GLN A 66 -24.35 -9.71 -6.14
N ALA A 67 -23.08 -9.91 -6.49
CA ALA A 67 -22.55 -11.24 -6.80
C ALA A 67 -22.60 -12.19 -5.60
N LEU A 68 -22.34 -11.68 -4.40
CA LEU A 68 -22.47 -12.43 -3.15
C LEU A 68 -23.95 -12.76 -2.86
N ALA A 69 -24.85 -11.77 -2.97
CA ALA A 69 -26.29 -11.95 -2.73
C ALA A 69 -26.91 -12.99 -3.68
N ASP A 70 -26.51 -12.96 -4.95
CA ASP A 70 -26.98 -13.89 -5.99
C ASP A 70 -26.30 -15.27 -5.93
N GLY A 71 -25.32 -15.48 -5.05
CA GLY A 71 -24.55 -16.73 -4.99
C GLY A 71 -23.74 -17.02 -6.26
N ARG A 72 -23.28 -15.97 -6.97
CA ARG A 72 -22.51 -16.12 -8.20
C ARG A 72 -21.16 -16.77 -7.94
N ARG A 73 -20.58 -17.35 -9.00
CA ARG A 73 -19.18 -17.80 -8.97
C ARG A 73 -18.27 -16.58 -9.05
N ILE A 74 -17.30 -16.50 -8.14
CA ILE A 74 -16.31 -15.43 -8.11
C ILE A 74 -14.94 -16.06 -8.33
N MET A 75 -14.20 -15.59 -9.34
CA MET A 75 -12.82 -15.98 -9.62
C MET A 75 -11.90 -14.81 -9.30
N ILE A 76 -10.97 -15.02 -8.37
CA ILE A 76 -9.93 -14.04 -8.03
C ILE A 76 -8.70 -14.33 -8.90
N VAL A 77 -8.36 -13.41 -9.79
CA VAL A 77 -7.16 -13.52 -10.62
C VAL A 77 -6.05 -12.70 -9.98
N GLY A 78 -5.05 -13.38 -9.42
CA GLY A 78 -3.90 -12.77 -8.78
C GLY A 78 -2.69 -12.66 -9.69
N ASP A 79 -1.70 -11.87 -9.29
CA ASP A 79 -0.34 -11.92 -9.86
C ASP A 79 0.52 -12.97 -9.13
N PHE A 80 1.60 -13.42 -9.76
CA PHE A 80 2.49 -14.46 -9.26
C PHE A 80 3.40 -13.98 -8.11
N ASP A 81 3.66 -12.68 -8.00
CA ASP A 81 4.57 -12.17 -6.98
C ASP A 81 3.99 -12.27 -5.55
N ALA A 82 4.79 -11.91 -4.55
CA ALA A 82 4.38 -12.04 -3.15
C ALA A 82 3.15 -11.16 -2.82
N ASP A 83 3.02 -10.00 -3.45
CA ASP A 83 1.88 -9.11 -3.25
C ASP A 83 0.62 -9.70 -3.88
N GLY A 84 0.71 -10.17 -5.13
CA GLY A 84 -0.36 -10.86 -5.82
C GLY A 84 -0.84 -12.13 -5.10
N ALA A 85 0.09 -12.94 -4.59
CA ALA A 85 -0.24 -14.15 -3.86
C ALA A 85 -0.94 -13.86 -2.52
N THR A 86 -0.45 -12.88 -1.76
CA THR A 86 -1.01 -12.54 -0.44
C THR A 86 -2.36 -11.81 -0.55
N SER A 87 -2.50 -10.87 -1.49
CA SER A 87 -3.77 -10.20 -1.78
C SER A 87 -4.85 -11.17 -2.27
N THR A 88 -4.48 -12.14 -3.11
CA THR A 88 -5.38 -13.21 -3.55
C THR A 88 -5.86 -14.06 -2.37
N ALA A 89 -4.93 -14.53 -1.53
CA ALA A 89 -5.29 -15.31 -0.35
C ALA A 89 -6.21 -14.53 0.60
N LEU A 90 -5.89 -13.26 0.88
CA LEU A 90 -6.71 -12.39 1.71
C LEU A 90 -8.13 -12.21 1.14
N THR A 91 -8.24 -11.95 -0.17
CA THR A 91 -9.52 -11.75 -0.84
C THR A 91 -10.39 -12.99 -0.78
N VAL A 92 -9.80 -14.17 -1.02
CA VAL A 92 -10.51 -15.45 -0.92
C VAL A 92 -11.02 -15.69 0.51
N LEU A 93 -10.19 -15.42 1.53
CA LEU A 93 -10.57 -15.57 2.93
C LEU A 93 -11.71 -14.60 3.30
N ALA A 94 -11.59 -13.33 2.91
CA ALA A 94 -12.58 -12.30 3.20
C ALA A 94 -13.93 -12.62 2.55
N LEU A 95 -13.98 -12.91 1.25
CA LEU A 95 -15.24 -13.19 0.56
C LEU A 95 -15.94 -14.44 1.09
N ARG A 96 -15.19 -15.49 1.45
CA ARG A 96 -15.75 -16.68 2.09
C ARG A 96 -16.32 -16.38 3.48
N SER A 97 -15.62 -15.55 4.27
CA SER A 97 -16.12 -15.11 5.58
C SER A 97 -17.41 -14.29 5.48
N MET A 98 -17.65 -13.62 4.35
CA MET A 98 -18.88 -12.87 4.04
C MET A 98 -20.01 -13.74 3.48
N GLY A 99 -19.86 -15.08 3.44
CA GLY A 99 -20.88 -16.01 2.93
C GLY A 99 -20.70 -16.39 1.45
N GLY A 100 -19.61 -15.99 0.81
CA GLY A 100 -19.27 -16.40 -0.55
C GLY A 100 -18.90 -17.88 -0.63
N ASN A 101 -19.87 -18.73 -0.99
CA ASN A 101 -19.67 -20.19 -1.05
C ASN A 101 -18.94 -20.68 -2.31
N ASN A 102 -18.83 -19.84 -3.35
CA ASN A 102 -18.24 -20.21 -4.64
C ASN A 102 -17.13 -19.25 -5.08
N VAL A 103 -16.11 -19.13 -4.23
CA VAL A 103 -14.93 -18.29 -4.46
C VAL A 103 -13.74 -19.17 -4.85
N GLN A 104 -13.22 -18.97 -6.06
CA GLN A 104 -12.06 -19.64 -6.62
C GLN A 104 -10.95 -18.62 -6.88
N TYR A 105 -9.74 -19.10 -7.14
CA TYR A 105 -8.62 -18.25 -7.51
C TYR A 105 -7.83 -18.85 -8.67
N LEU A 106 -7.16 -17.98 -9.42
CA LEU A 106 -6.21 -18.31 -10.46
C LEU A 106 -4.98 -17.41 -10.28
N VAL A 107 -3.81 -18.02 -10.18
CA VAL A 107 -2.52 -17.31 -10.24
C VAL A 107 -1.80 -17.81 -11.48
N PRO A 108 -1.37 -16.93 -12.40
CA PRO A 108 -0.75 -17.34 -13.66
C PRO A 108 0.59 -18.04 -13.40
N ASN A 109 0.93 -18.98 -14.28
CA ASN A 109 2.28 -19.52 -14.29
C ASN A 109 3.22 -18.47 -14.88
N ARG A 110 4.33 -18.18 -14.19
CA ARG A 110 5.37 -17.26 -14.66
C ARG A 110 6.39 -17.92 -15.61
N PHE A 111 6.15 -19.17 -16.01
CA PHE A 111 7.02 -20.00 -16.85
C PHE A 111 6.27 -20.58 -18.04
#